data_AF-K9ZYJ7-F1
#
_entry.id   AF-K9ZYJ7-F1
#
_cell.length_a   1.000
_cell.length_b   1.000
_cell.length_c   1.000
_cell.angle_alpha   90.00
_cell.angle_beta   90.00
_cell.angle_gamma   90.00
#
_symmetry.space_group_name_H-M   'P 1'
#
loop_
_entity.id
_entity.type
_entity.pdbx_description
1 polymer ?
#
loop_
_entity_poly.entity_id
_entity_poly.type
_entity_poly.pdbx_seq_one_letter_code
_entity_poly.pdbx_strand_id
1 'polypeptide(L)'
;MPELPEVETTRRQLAPLLVGRTIVRIEHDGRHRYRDTHLAEGRRVTRLDRRGKYLIAQFEDDPHESLELIVHLGMTGGFRSATGRHTRVTVHLDDGSALYFQDSRRFGKWAVVRTGEYGSMPTLQNIGPEPLSEDFDEEAFVTQALNAPVVKTWLLSQGPVAGLGNIYVDEALWRAGIHPARTRLAPEEARRLYTAIREVLTEAVEAGGSTLADHTYAQPNGESGWFQFRHNVYARKGKACARCGGTIEKIVLGQRGTHFCPECQPHAQPEPGSDAGARARKGRTT
;
A
#
# COMPACT_ATOMS: atom_id res chain seq x y z
N MET A 1 3.18 -7.76 4.98
CA MET A 1 3.14 -7.17 3.62
C MET A 1 3.45 -5.70 3.77
N PRO A 2 4.59 -5.23 3.23
CA PRO A 2 4.91 -3.81 3.23
C PRO A 2 3.85 -2.99 2.49
N GLU A 3 3.37 -1.94 3.15
CA GLU A 3 2.50 -0.91 2.58
C GLU A 3 3.30 0.41 2.50
N LEU A 4 2.65 1.54 2.22
CA LEU A 4 3.36 2.82 2.04
C LEU A 4 4.32 3.17 3.20
N PRO A 5 3.93 3.08 4.48
CA PRO A 5 4.83 3.44 5.59
C PRO A 5 6.10 2.59 5.66
N GLU A 6 6.01 1.29 5.42
CA GLU A 6 7.18 0.39 5.40
C GLU A 6 8.07 0.66 4.19
N VAL A 7 7.48 0.92 3.02
CA VAL A 7 8.26 1.24 1.82
C VAL A 7 8.96 2.59 1.97
N GLU A 8 8.31 3.60 2.56
CA GLU A 8 8.94 4.89 2.85
C GLU A 8 10.08 4.76 3.87
N THR A 9 9.88 3.96 4.92
CA THR A 9 10.94 3.65 5.89
C THR A 9 12.13 2.97 5.22
N THR A 10 11.85 2.01 4.34
CA THR A 10 12.88 1.33 3.52
C THR A 10 13.61 2.33 2.63
N ARG A 11 12.90 3.22 1.94
CA ARG A 11 13.47 4.26 1.08
C ARG A 11 14.44 5.15 1.86
N ARG A 12 14.03 5.65 3.03
CA ARG A 12 14.84 6.52 3.90
C ARG A 12 16.14 5.85 4.36
N GLN A 13 16.12 4.54 4.61
CA GLN A 13 17.31 3.79 5.03
C GLN A 13 18.22 3.38 3.87
N LEU A 14 17.65 3.13 2.69
CA LEU A 14 18.44 2.75 1.51
C LEU A 14 19.05 3.96 0.80
N ALA A 15 18.38 5.11 0.80
CA ALA A 15 18.86 6.28 0.06
C ALA A 15 20.30 6.68 0.44
N PRO A 16 20.71 6.74 1.73
CA PRO A 16 22.09 7.05 2.10
C PRO A 16 23.14 6.01 1.66
N LEU A 17 22.70 4.77 1.40
CA LEU A 17 23.58 3.68 0.98
C LEU A 17 23.70 3.58 -0.55
N LEU A 18 22.66 4.01 -1.27
CA LEU A 18 22.53 3.79 -2.71
C LEU A 18 22.73 5.07 -3.54
N VAL A 19 22.27 6.22 -3.06
CA VAL A 19 22.34 7.47 -3.83
C VAL A 19 23.80 7.92 -3.95
N GLY A 20 24.20 8.25 -5.17
CA GLY A 20 25.56 8.63 -5.55
C GLY A 20 26.48 7.45 -5.86
N ARG A 21 26.02 6.20 -5.67
CA ARG A 21 26.76 4.97 -5.99
C ARG A 21 26.43 4.45 -7.38
N THR A 22 27.39 3.79 -7.99
CA THR A 22 27.21 3.06 -9.25
C THR A 22 26.84 1.61 -8.95
N ILE A 23 25.79 1.11 -9.61
CA ILE A 23 25.46 -0.31 -9.57
C ILE A 23 26.45 -1.04 -10.47
N VAL A 24 27.35 -1.83 -9.88
CA VAL A 24 28.35 -2.59 -10.62
C VAL A 24 27.72 -3.85 -11.22
N ARG A 25 26.86 -4.52 -10.46
CA ARG A 25 26.26 -5.79 -10.86
C ARG A 25 24.98 -6.10 -10.09
N ILE A 26 24.01 -6.71 -10.75
CA ILE A 26 22.81 -7.28 -10.11
C ILE A 26 22.75 -8.79 -10.34
N GLU A 27 22.82 -9.57 -9.28
CA GLU A 27 22.73 -11.04 -9.32
C GLU A 27 21.38 -11.52 -8.80
N HIS A 28 20.69 -12.38 -9.55
CA HIS A 28 19.41 -12.95 -9.11
C HIS A 28 19.07 -14.29 -9.77
N ASP A 29 18.13 -15.04 -9.16
CA ASP A 29 17.72 -16.39 -9.62
C ASP A 29 16.40 -16.43 -10.43
N GLY A 30 15.79 -15.28 -10.78
CA GLY A 30 14.41 -15.25 -11.28
C GLY A 30 14.12 -14.32 -12.46
N ARG A 31 14.35 -14.78 -13.70
CA ARG A 31 14.19 -13.99 -14.95
C ARG A 31 12.83 -13.29 -15.13
N HIS A 32 11.71 -13.92 -14.78
CA HIS A 32 10.38 -13.29 -14.98
C HIS A 32 10.00 -12.27 -13.89
N ARG A 33 10.62 -12.36 -12.71
CA ARG A 33 10.35 -11.46 -11.58
C ARG A 33 11.28 -10.27 -11.55
N TYR A 34 12.46 -10.43 -12.13
CA TYR A 34 13.53 -9.44 -12.18
C TYR A 34 13.85 -9.22 -13.66
N ARG A 35 13.14 -8.26 -14.26
CA ARG A 35 13.19 -8.00 -15.71
C ARG A 35 14.23 -6.94 -15.99
N ASP A 36 15.06 -7.19 -17.01
CA ASP A 36 15.98 -6.20 -17.57
C ASP A 36 16.91 -5.52 -16.54
N THR A 37 17.15 -6.14 -15.38
CA THR A 37 17.96 -5.56 -14.30
C THR A 37 19.42 -5.35 -14.69
N HIS A 38 19.92 -6.08 -15.70
CA HIS A 38 21.24 -5.87 -16.28
C HIS A 38 21.42 -4.46 -16.86
N LEU A 39 20.33 -3.79 -17.27
CA LEU A 39 20.38 -2.41 -17.78
C LEU A 39 20.71 -1.36 -16.70
N ALA A 40 20.63 -1.73 -15.42
CA ALA A 40 21.06 -0.89 -14.31
C ALA A 40 22.58 -0.96 -14.06
N GLU A 41 23.27 -1.96 -14.61
CA GLU A 41 24.71 -2.14 -14.38
C GLU A 41 25.51 -1.03 -15.08
N GLY A 42 26.52 -0.51 -14.39
CA GLY A 42 27.30 0.66 -14.81
C GLY A 42 26.60 2.01 -14.60
N ARG A 43 25.33 2.04 -14.14
CA ARG A 43 24.59 3.28 -13.93
C ARG A 43 24.73 3.79 -12.50
N ARG A 44 24.95 5.10 -12.39
CA ARG A 44 24.98 5.81 -11.12
C ARG A 44 23.58 6.18 -10.67
N VAL A 45 23.22 5.85 -9.43
CA VAL A 45 21.92 6.21 -8.86
C VAL A 45 21.97 7.66 -8.39
N THR A 46 21.10 8.51 -8.93
CA THR A 46 21.01 9.93 -8.57
C THR A 46 19.98 10.19 -7.49
N ARG A 47 18.91 9.37 -7.45
CA ARG A 47 17.82 9.53 -6.51
C ARG A 47 17.14 8.20 -6.22
N LEU A 48 16.59 8.06 -5.01
CA LEU A 48 15.74 6.95 -4.62
C LEU A 48 14.39 7.47 -4.10
N ASP A 49 13.37 7.24 -4.91
CA ASP A 49 12.00 7.65 -4.68
C ASP A 49 11.09 6.50 -4.29
N ARG A 50 9.85 6.86 -3.96
CA ARG A 50 8.76 5.92 -3.73
C ARG A 50 7.51 6.41 -4.45
N ARG A 51 6.81 5.49 -5.11
CA ARG A 51 5.45 5.68 -5.61
C ARG A 51 4.54 4.58 -5.10
N GLY A 52 3.57 4.91 -4.25
CA GLY A 52 2.75 3.93 -3.53
C GLY A 52 3.62 2.93 -2.76
N LYS A 53 3.63 1.69 -3.23
CA LYS A 53 4.41 0.57 -2.65
C LYS A 53 5.63 0.17 -3.49
N TYR A 54 6.04 1.02 -4.42
CA TYR A 54 7.20 0.85 -5.28
C TYR A 54 8.32 1.77 -4.82
N LEU A 55 9.56 1.25 -4.79
CA LEU A 55 10.78 2.06 -4.79
C LEU A 55 11.18 2.31 -6.24
N ILE A 56 11.67 3.51 -6.53
CA ILE A 56 12.10 3.94 -7.87
C ILE A 56 13.49 4.55 -7.74
N ALA A 57 14.51 3.85 -8.21
CA ALA A 57 15.85 4.39 -8.31
C ALA A 57 16.03 5.04 -9.68
N GLN A 58 16.33 6.34 -9.66
CA GLN A 58 16.64 7.12 -10.85
C GLN A 58 18.14 7.05 -11.12
N PHE A 59 18.49 6.93 -12.39
CA PHE A 59 19.89 6.93 -12.82
C PHE A 59 20.32 8.31 -13.29
N GLU A 60 21.63 8.53 -13.35
CA GLU A 60 22.21 9.69 -14.02
C GLU A 60 21.78 9.73 -15.48
N ASP A 61 21.42 10.93 -15.95
CA ASP A 61 20.87 11.12 -17.29
C ASP A 61 21.86 10.66 -18.35
N ASP A 62 21.41 9.73 -19.18
CA ASP A 62 22.10 9.34 -20.39
C ASP A 62 21.43 10.07 -21.57
N PRO A 63 22.18 10.79 -22.42
CA PRO A 63 21.64 11.53 -23.57
C PRO A 63 20.80 10.69 -24.53
N HIS A 64 20.96 9.36 -24.50
CA HIS A 64 20.30 8.43 -25.39
C HIS A 64 19.22 7.59 -24.69
N GLU A 65 19.23 7.49 -23.35
CA GLU A 65 18.31 6.59 -22.64
C GLU A 65 18.07 6.97 -21.16
N SER A 66 16.89 7.51 -20.84
CA SER A 66 16.47 7.72 -19.45
C SER A 66 15.81 6.45 -18.90
N LEU A 67 16.46 5.79 -17.94
CA LEU A 67 16.00 4.57 -17.30
C LEU A 67 15.75 4.75 -15.79
N GLU A 68 14.87 3.91 -15.26
CA GLU A 68 14.57 3.79 -13.83
C GLU A 68 14.57 2.32 -13.40
N LEU A 69 15.13 2.03 -12.23
CA LEU A 69 14.98 0.73 -11.58
C LEU A 69 13.79 0.77 -10.60
N ILE A 70 12.78 -0.03 -10.89
CA ILE A 70 11.55 -0.16 -10.10
C ILE A 70 11.62 -1.42 -9.24
N VAL A 71 11.35 -1.28 -7.95
CA VAL A 71 11.33 -2.40 -6.99
C VAL A 71 10.02 -2.41 -6.21
N HIS A 72 9.28 -3.51 -6.28
CA HIS A 72 8.11 -3.77 -5.43
C HIS A 72 8.48 -4.83 -4.39
N LEU A 73 8.30 -4.54 -3.10
CA LEU A 73 8.67 -5.45 -2.01
C LEU A 73 7.77 -6.70 -1.92
N GLY A 74 6.60 -6.68 -2.54
CA GLY A 74 5.67 -7.81 -2.46
C GLY A 74 5.11 -7.94 -1.04
N MET A 75 5.16 -9.15 -0.48
CA MET A 75 4.61 -9.38 0.87
C MET A 75 5.66 -9.64 1.94
N THR A 76 6.82 -10.16 1.54
CA THR A 76 7.94 -10.58 2.41
C THR A 76 9.29 -10.02 1.94
N GLY A 77 9.29 -9.26 0.85
CA GLY A 77 10.50 -8.64 0.33
C GLY A 77 11.01 -7.56 1.27
N GLY A 78 12.31 -7.53 1.47
CA GLY A 78 12.98 -6.51 2.26
C GLY A 78 14.47 -6.51 1.98
N PHE A 79 15.09 -5.34 2.07
CA PHE A 79 16.53 -5.21 1.98
C PHE A 79 17.20 -5.51 3.31
N ARG A 80 18.41 -6.06 3.29
CA ARG A 80 19.23 -6.41 4.45
C ARG A 80 20.69 -6.07 4.18
N SER A 81 21.45 -5.84 5.25
CA SER A 81 22.90 -5.60 5.22
C SER A 81 23.73 -6.86 4.99
N ALA A 82 23.13 -8.05 5.13
CA ALA A 82 23.81 -9.33 4.92
C ALA A 82 22.93 -10.32 4.16
N THR A 83 23.60 -11.27 3.50
CA THR A 83 22.92 -12.38 2.84
C THR A 83 22.26 -13.32 3.84
N GLY A 84 21.20 -14.02 3.41
CA GLY A 84 20.54 -15.07 4.18
C GLY A 84 19.89 -16.10 3.27
N ARG A 85 19.25 -17.11 3.88
CA ARG A 85 18.59 -18.23 3.18
C ARG A 85 17.61 -17.80 2.07
N HIS A 86 17.04 -16.61 2.21
CA HIS A 86 16.02 -16.09 1.31
C HIS A 86 16.49 -14.91 0.46
N THR A 87 17.80 -14.64 0.38
CA THR A 87 18.36 -13.69 -0.59
C THR A 87 17.99 -14.12 -2.00
N ARG A 88 17.36 -13.22 -2.77
CA ARG A 88 16.95 -13.46 -4.15
C ARG A 88 17.62 -12.52 -5.15
N VAL A 89 17.98 -11.32 -4.70
CA VAL A 89 18.72 -10.34 -5.49
C VAL A 89 19.87 -9.81 -4.64
N THR A 90 21.07 -9.72 -5.22
CA THR A 90 22.23 -9.05 -4.66
C THR A 90 22.61 -7.91 -5.59
N VAL A 91 22.72 -6.70 -5.06
CA VAL A 91 23.16 -5.50 -5.79
C VAL A 91 24.55 -5.15 -5.30
N HIS A 92 25.55 -5.24 -6.18
CA HIS A 92 26.94 -4.89 -5.89
C HIS A 92 27.20 -3.43 -6.30
N LEU A 93 27.85 -2.67 -5.44
CA LEU A 93 28.13 -1.23 -5.62
C LEU A 93 29.62 -0.96 -5.86
N ASP A 94 29.93 0.23 -6.36
CA ASP A 94 31.29 0.66 -6.73
C ASP A 94 32.26 0.85 -5.56
N ASP A 95 31.75 1.01 -4.34
CA ASP A 95 32.56 1.04 -3.11
C ASP A 95 32.86 -0.34 -2.53
N GLY A 96 32.50 -1.41 -3.24
CA GLY A 96 32.66 -2.80 -2.82
C GLY A 96 31.60 -3.28 -1.83
N SER A 97 30.65 -2.42 -1.43
CA SER A 97 29.51 -2.85 -0.62
C SER A 97 28.44 -3.56 -1.46
N ALA A 98 27.50 -4.23 -0.78
CA ALA A 98 26.38 -4.91 -1.43
C ALA A 98 25.08 -4.77 -0.63
N LEU A 99 23.97 -4.74 -1.34
CA LEU A 99 22.61 -4.76 -0.79
C LEU A 99 21.94 -6.10 -1.10
N TYR A 100 21.30 -6.71 -0.11
CA TYR A 100 20.67 -8.02 -0.25
C TYR A 100 19.16 -7.91 -0.15
N PHE A 101 18.46 -8.25 -1.23
CA PHE A 101 17.00 -8.35 -1.23
C PHE A 101 16.58 -9.75 -0.82
N GLN A 102 15.99 -9.88 0.37
CA GLN A 102 15.47 -11.14 0.87
C GLN A 102 13.96 -11.21 0.64
N ASP A 103 13.50 -12.34 0.08
CA ASP A 103 12.08 -12.58 -0.16
C ASP A 103 11.76 -14.07 -0.08
N SER A 104 11.17 -14.49 1.04
CA SER A 104 10.84 -15.89 1.30
C SER A 104 9.73 -16.41 0.38
N ARG A 105 8.73 -15.57 0.07
CA ARG A 105 7.56 -15.94 -0.77
C ARG A 105 7.73 -15.63 -2.25
N ARG A 106 8.81 -14.96 -2.65
CA ARG A 106 9.15 -14.62 -4.05
C ARG A 106 8.02 -13.84 -4.76
N PHE A 107 7.44 -12.86 -4.06
CA PHE A 107 6.43 -11.93 -4.58
C PHE A 107 6.99 -10.54 -4.89
N GLY A 108 8.22 -10.26 -4.48
CA GLY A 108 8.95 -9.08 -4.90
C GLY A 108 9.15 -9.08 -6.42
N LYS A 109 9.16 -7.88 -6.99
CA LYS A 109 9.36 -7.65 -8.42
C LYS A 109 10.39 -6.55 -8.62
N TRP A 110 11.24 -6.74 -9.59
CA TRP A 110 12.22 -5.76 -10.04
C TRP A 110 12.06 -5.59 -11.54
N ALA A 111 12.13 -4.36 -12.03
CA ALA A 111 12.36 -4.14 -13.45
C ALA A 111 13.12 -2.84 -13.68
N VAL A 112 14.00 -2.84 -14.67
CA VAL A 112 14.46 -1.59 -15.27
C VAL A 112 13.52 -1.25 -16.42
N VAL A 113 13.06 -0.01 -16.47
CA VAL A 113 12.13 0.50 -17.49
C VAL A 113 12.63 1.85 -17.97
N ARG A 114 12.15 2.31 -19.12
CA ARG A 114 12.29 3.72 -19.48
C ARG A 114 11.47 4.58 -18.54
N THR A 115 12.00 5.74 -18.20
CA THR A 115 11.38 6.69 -17.29
C THR A 115 9.94 6.99 -17.71
N GLY A 116 8.99 6.74 -16.82
CA GLY A 116 7.55 6.95 -17.08
C GLY A 116 6.84 5.86 -17.91
N GLU A 117 7.54 4.87 -18.46
CA GLU A 117 6.95 3.78 -19.25
C GLU A 117 6.60 2.56 -18.38
N TYR A 118 5.56 2.69 -17.55
CA TYR A 118 5.17 1.65 -16.58
C TYR A 118 4.16 0.61 -17.10
N GLY A 119 3.95 0.51 -18.42
CA GLY A 119 2.91 -0.36 -19.01
C GLY A 119 3.02 -1.84 -18.62
N SER A 120 4.22 -2.30 -18.28
CA SER A 120 4.46 -3.67 -17.78
C SER A 120 4.10 -3.88 -16.30
N MET A 121 3.64 -2.82 -15.61
CA MET A 121 3.25 -2.76 -14.20
C MET A 121 1.91 -2.01 -14.04
N PRO A 122 0.76 -2.65 -14.33
CA PRO A 122 -0.53 -1.97 -14.39
C PRO A 122 -0.95 -1.21 -13.13
N THR A 123 -0.54 -1.69 -11.94
CA THR A 123 -0.85 -1.02 -10.67
C THR A 123 0.03 0.20 -10.39
N LEU A 124 1.22 0.31 -10.99
CA LEU A 124 2.03 1.53 -10.97
C LEU A 124 1.55 2.50 -12.04
N GLN A 125 1.23 2.00 -13.24
CA GLN A 125 0.73 2.80 -14.35
C GLN A 125 -0.57 3.55 -14.04
N ASN A 126 -1.50 2.90 -13.33
CA ASN A 126 -2.83 3.44 -13.03
C ASN A 126 -2.98 3.86 -11.56
N ILE A 127 -1.85 4.18 -10.91
CA ILE A 127 -1.86 4.46 -9.47
C ILE A 127 -2.43 5.85 -9.18
N GLY A 128 -3.28 5.93 -8.15
CA GLY A 128 -3.87 7.17 -7.65
C GLY A 128 -2.86 8.11 -6.99
N PRO A 129 -3.29 9.28 -6.51
CA PRO A 129 -2.40 10.27 -5.90
C PRO A 129 -1.67 9.74 -4.64
N GLU A 130 -0.54 10.36 -4.30
CA GLU A 130 0.16 10.07 -3.04
C GLU A 130 -0.62 10.61 -1.84
N PRO A 131 -0.98 9.79 -0.84
CA PRO A 131 -1.91 10.20 0.22
C PRO A 131 -1.41 11.35 1.09
N LEU A 132 -0.10 11.62 1.13
CA LEU A 132 0.49 12.65 1.97
C LEU A 132 0.98 13.86 1.16
N SER A 133 0.79 13.88 -0.17
CA SER A 133 1.07 15.05 -1.01
C SER A 133 -0.17 15.95 -1.15
N GLU A 134 0.02 17.09 -1.82
CA GLU A 134 -1.06 18.01 -2.20
C GLU A 134 -1.89 17.47 -3.38
N ASP A 135 -1.37 16.50 -4.15
CA ASP A 135 -2.10 15.88 -5.27
C ASP A 135 -3.26 14.99 -4.79
N PHE A 136 -3.24 14.56 -3.53
CA PHE A 136 -4.37 13.88 -2.93
C PHE A 136 -5.41 14.91 -2.50
N ASP A 137 -6.18 15.37 -3.48
CA ASP A 137 -7.23 16.36 -3.30
C ASP A 137 -8.48 15.78 -2.61
N GLU A 138 -9.00 16.52 -1.62
CA GLU A 138 -10.15 16.08 -0.81
C GLU A 138 -11.43 16.04 -1.64
N GLU A 139 -11.71 17.07 -2.44
CA GLU A 139 -12.95 17.17 -3.21
C GLU A 139 -13.03 16.08 -4.29
N ALA A 140 -11.92 15.83 -4.98
CA ALA A 140 -11.79 14.74 -5.95
C ALA A 140 -11.97 13.37 -5.29
N PHE A 141 -11.38 13.14 -4.11
CA PHE A 141 -11.57 11.90 -3.37
C PHE A 141 -13.02 11.71 -2.92
N VAL A 142 -13.64 12.75 -2.35
CA VAL A 142 -15.04 12.73 -1.92
C VAL A 142 -15.95 12.40 -3.10
N THR A 143 -15.76 13.07 -4.23
CA THR A 143 -16.54 12.85 -5.46
C THR A 143 -16.46 11.41 -5.94
N GLN A 144 -15.26 10.81 -5.93
CA GLN A 144 -15.09 9.40 -6.28
C GLN A 144 -15.76 8.46 -5.26
N ALA A 145 -15.66 8.79 -3.96
CA ALA A 145 -16.21 7.97 -2.87
C ALA A 145 -17.74 7.86 -2.89
N LEU A 146 -18.44 8.86 -3.43
CA LEU A 146 -19.91 8.83 -3.58
C LEU A 146 -20.37 7.68 -4.49
N ASN A 147 -19.53 7.30 -5.45
CA ASN A 147 -19.81 6.24 -6.42
C ASN A 147 -18.94 5.00 -6.19
N ALA A 148 -18.18 4.96 -5.10
CA ALA A 148 -17.32 3.83 -4.80
C ALA A 148 -18.16 2.55 -4.68
N PRO A 149 -17.62 1.41 -5.18
CA PRO A 149 -18.16 0.09 -4.86
C PRO A 149 -17.90 -0.19 -3.38
N VAL A 150 -17.59 -1.43 -3.00
CA VAL A 150 -17.23 -1.71 -1.60
C VAL A 150 -15.97 -0.92 -1.23
N VAL A 151 -16.11 -0.01 -0.26
CA VAL A 151 -15.10 1.01 0.10
C VAL A 151 -13.73 0.39 0.36
N LYS A 152 -13.68 -0.73 1.08
CA LYS A 152 -12.41 -1.42 1.34
C LYS A 152 -11.74 -1.91 0.05
N THR A 153 -12.48 -2.55 -0.84
CA THR A 153 -11.92 -3.08 -2.10
C THR A 153 -11.52 -1.95 -3.04
N TRP A 154 -12.26 -0.85 -3.03
CA TRP A 154 -11.97 0.36 -3.78
C TRP A 154 -10.65 1.00 -3.32
N LEU A 155 -10.45 1.21 -2.02
CA LEU A 155 -9.19 1.72 -1.46
C LEU A 155 -7.99 0.79 -1.77
N LEU A 156 -8.20 -0.53 -1.67
CA LEU A 156 -7.15 -1.52 -1.96
C LEU A 156 -6.73 -1.57 -3.43
N SER A 157 -7.52 -1.03 -4.36
CA SER A 157 -7.23 -1.03 -5.80
C SER A 157 -6.03 -0.16 -6.17
N GLN A 158 -5.55 0.70 -5.27
CA GLN A 158 -4.51 1.72 -5.49
C GLN A 158 -4.93 2.86 -6.44
N GLY A 159 -6.09 2.79 -7.09
CA GLY A 159 -6.61 3.81 -8.00
C GLY A 159 -7.08 5.11 -7.32
N PRO A 160 -7.88 5.07 -6.22
CA PRO A 160 -8.33 6.30 -5.58
C PRO A 160 -7.24 6.98 -4.75
N VAL A 161 -6.30 6.19 -4.23
CA VAL A 161 -5.16 6.66 -3.45
C VAL A 161 -4.08 5.59 -3.44
N ALA A 162 -2.82 6.00 -3.61
CA ALA A 162 -1.69 5.09 -3.64
C ALA A 162 -1.35 4.53 -2.26
N GLY A 163 -0.72 3.35 -2.23
CA GLY A 163 0.07 2.95 -1.07
C GLY A 163 -0.70 2.27 0.07
N LEU A 164 -2.03 2.37 0.09
CA LEU A 164 -2.88 1.71 1.07
C LEU A 164 -2.91 0.19 0.88
N GLY A 165 -2.73 -0.59 1.94
CA GLY A 165 -2.97 -2.03 1.95
C GLY A 165 -3.94 -2.42 3.06
N ASN A 166 -3.84 -3.66 3.51
CA ASN A 166 -4.86 -4.25 4.36
C ASN A 166 -4.83 -3.69 5.79
N ILE A 167 -3.65 -3.32 6.30
CA ILE A 167 -3.50 -2.75 7.64
C ILE A 167 -4.11 -1.36 7.66
N TYR A 168 -3.59 -0.47 6.83
CA TYR A 168 -3.93 0.95 6.92
C TYR A 168 -5.35 1.25 6.42
N VAL A 169 -5.92 0.40 5.56
CA VAL A 169 -7.35 0.48 5.23
C VAL A 169 -8.25 0.09 6.39
N ASP A 170 -7.95 -1.01 7.11
CA ASP A 170 -8.74 -1.42 8.28
C ASP A 170 -8.70 -0.32 9.37
N GLU A 171 -7.51 0.21 9.65
CA GLU A 171 -7.31 1.27 10.64
C GLU A 171 -7.97 2.60 10.24
N ALA A 172 -7.85 3.03 8.98
CA ALA A 172 -8.49 4.26 8.51
C ALA A 172 -10.02 4.16 8.52
N LEU A 173 -10.59 3.02 8.12
CA LEU A 173 -12.03 2.80 8.17
C LEU A 173 -12.56 2.77 9.60
N TRP A 174 -11.82 2.17 10.54
CA TRP A 174 -12.18 2.22 11.96
C TRP A 174 -12.12 3.63 12.51
N ARG A 175 -11.06 4.38 12.18
CA ARG A 175 -10.92 5.78 12.61
C ARG A 175 -12.05 6.65 12.07
N ALA A 176 -12.45 6.47 10.81
CA ALA A 176 -13.58 7.16 10.19
C ALA A 176 -14.97 6.69 10.66
N GLY A 177 -15.05 5.55 11.35
CA GLY A 177 -16.31 4.94 11.79
C GLY A 177 -17.14 4.33 10.66
N ILE A 178 -16.49 3.85 9.59
CA ILE A 178 -17.16 3.36 8.38
C ILE A 178 -17.03 1.84 8.30
N HIS A 179 -18.15 1.13 8.14
CA HIS A 179 -18.12 -0.31 7.95
C HIS A 179 -17.40 -0.68 6.63
N PRO A 180 -16.47 -1.65 6.63
CA PRO A 180 -15.61 -1.91 5.47
C PRO A 180 -16.34 -2.42 4.22
N ALA A 181 -17.55 -2.96 4.39
CA ALA A 181 -18.43 -3.39 3.30
C ALA A 181 -19.32 -2.27 2.73
N ARG A 182 -19.28 -1.04 3.28
CA ARG A 182 -20.11 0.07 2.79
C ARG A 182 -19.80 0.38 1.33
N THR A 183 -20.84 0.76 0.60
CA THR A 183 -20.77 1.34 -0.74
C THR A 183 -21.33 2.75 -0.68
N ARG A 184 -21.01 3.58 -1.68
CA ARG A 184 -21.58 4.93 -1.86
C ARG A 184 -21.59 5.76 -0.57
N LEU A 185 -20.42 6.23 -0.15
CA LEU A 185 -20.29 7.00 1.08
C LEU A 185 -21.03 8.34 0.95
N ALA A 186 -21.64 8.81 2.03
CA ALA A 186 -22.11 10.19 2.09
C ALA A 186 -20.90 11.15 2.05
N PRO A 187 -21.06 12.40 1.58
CA PRO A 187 -19.96 13.36 1.49
C PRO A 187 -19.19 13.51 2.82
N GLU A 188 -19.91 13.62 3.94
CA GLU A 188 -19.26 13.75 5.26
C GLU A 188 -18.54 12.48 5.72
N GLU A 189 -19.03 11.29 5.34
CA GLU A 189 -18.30 10.04 5.60
C GLU A 189 -17.01 9.99 4.78
N ALA A 190 -17.07 10.41 3.51
CA ALA A 190 -15.90 10.45 2.63
C ALA A 190 -14.85 11.46 3.10
N ARG A 191 -15.24 12.65 3.60
CA ARG A 191 -14.31 13.63 4.19
C ARG A 191 -13.62 13.07 5.42
N ARG A 192 -14.38 12.45 6.36
CA ARG A 192 -13.78 11.78 7.53
C ARG A 192 -12.81 10.68 7.13
N LEU A 193 -13.12 9.91 6.08
CA LEU A 193 -12.25 8.87 5.56
C LEU A 193 -10.96 9.45 4.96
N TYR A 194 -11.07 10.52 4.18
CA TYR A 194 -9.93 11.25 3.63
C TYR A 194 -8.97 11.69 4.74
N THR A 195 -9.48 12.39 5.76
CA THR A 195 -8.69 12.82 6.92
C THR A 195 -8.07 11.62 7.65
N ALA A 196 -8.85 10.58 7.93
CA ALA A 196 -8.39 9.38 8.64
C ALA A 196 -7.27 8.65 7.90
N ILE A 197 -7.33 8.55 6.56
CA ILE A 197 -6.27 7.96 5.75
C ILE A 197 -4.95 8.72 5.94
N ARG A 198 -5.01 10.05 5.85
CA ARG A 198 -3.82 10.90 5.99
C ARG A 198 -3.21 10.78 7.38
N GLU A 199 -4.01 10.91 8.42
CA GLU A 199 -3.53 10.83 9.80
C GLU A 199 -2.92 9.46 10.13
N VAL A 200 -3.60 8.36 9.76
CA VAL A 200 -3.10 6.99 10.01
C VAL A 200 -1.76 6.78 9.30
N LEU A 201 -1.64 7.21 8.04
CA LEU A 201 -0.41 7.04 7.28
C LEU A 201 0.73 7.94 7.78
N THR A 202 0.44 9.18 8.19
CA THR A 202 1.43 10.06 8.81
C THR A 202 1.98 9.43 10.08
N GLU A 203 1.10 9.03 11.02
CA GLU A 203 1.49 8.37 12.26
C GLU A 203 2.29 7.08 12.01
N ALA A 204 1.91 6.30 10.99
CA ALA A 204 2.59 5.08 10.64
C ALA A 204 3.99 5.32 10.04
N VAL A 205 4.15 6.34 9.19
CA VAL A 205 5.45 6.74 8.64
C VAL A 205 6.36 7.24 9.77
N GLU A 206 5.84 8.06 10.69
CA GLU A 206 6.59 8.55 11.86
C GLU A 206 7.02 7.40 12.79
N ALA A 207 6.19 6.38 12.94
CA ALA A 207 6.49 5.19 13.72
C ALA A 207 7.39 4.15 13.01
N GLY A 208 7.88 4.44 11.79
CA GLY A 208 8.70 3.51 11.01
C GLY A 208 7.94 2.28 10.49
N GLY A 209 6.62 2.41 10.31
CA GLY A 209 5.71 1.36 9.87
C GLY A 209 5.29 0.37 10.96
N SER A 210 4.69 -0.74 10.52
CA SER A 210 4.25 -1.87 11.35
C SER A 210 5.13 -3.10 11.11
N THR A 211 5.59 -3.72 12.19
CA THR A 211 6.17 -5.07 12.14
C THR A 211 5.18 -6.07 12.74
N LEU A 212 4.67 -6.98 11.90
CA LEU A 212 3.73 -8.01 12.33
C LEU A 212 4.45 -9.17 13.03
N ALA A 213 3.70 -9.94 13.83
CA ALA A 213 4.22 -11.05 14.65
C ALA A 213 4.90 -12.19 13.85
N ASP A 214 4.65 -12.26 12.53
CA ASP A 214 5.34 -13.20 11.65
C ASP A 214 6.72 -12.70 11.19
N HIS A 215 7.15 -11.51 11.66
CA HIS A 215 8.38 -10.81 11.28
C HIS A 215 8.63 -10.78 9.77
N THR A 216 7.55 -10.84 8.96
CA THR A 216 7.66 -10.92 7.50
C THR A 216 8.22 -9.65 6.88
N TYR A 217 8.18 -8.54 7.63
CA TYR A 217 8.90 -7.32 7.32
C TYR A 217 9.66 -6.83 8.56
N ALA A 218 10.92 -6.47 8.32
CA ALA A 218 11.78 -5.72 9.23
C ALA A 218 12.48 -4.67 8.38
N GLN A 219 12.85 -3.56 9.01
CA GLN A 219 13.56 -2.47 8.36
C GLN A 219 14.94 -2.94 7.86
N PRO A 220 15.57 -2.25 6.89
CA PRO A 220 16.91 -2.61 6.40
C PRO A 220 17.99 -2.78 7.48
N ASN A 221 17.96 -1.95 8.52
CA ASN A 221 18.85 -2.06 9.69
C ASN A 221 18.49 -3.22 10.66
N GLY A 222 17.41 -3.96 10.39
CA GLY A 222 16.91 -5.04 11.24
C GLY A 222 15.95 -4.61 12.34
N GLU A 223 15.70 -3.31 12.51
CA GLU A 223 14.76 -2.80 13.49
C GLU A 223 13.30 -3.07 13.09
N SER A 224 12.43 -3.09 14.09
CA SER A 224 10.99 -3.19 13.89
C SER A 224 10.37 -1.79 13.81
N GLY A 225 9.31 -1.65 13.01
CA GLY A 225 8.40 -0.52 13.15
C GLY A 225 7.65 -0.58 14.47
N TRP A 226 6.99 0.51 14.86
CA TRP A 226 6.28 0.62 16.14
C TRP A 226 4.76 0.79 16.00
N PHE A 227 4.24 0.95 14.78
CA PHE A 227 2.82 1.23 14.57
C PHE A 227 1.91 0.05 14.93
N GLN A 228 2.41 -1.19 15.00
CA GLN A 228 1.63 -2.36 15.45
C GLN A 228 1.08 -2.20 16.87
N PHE A 229 1.73 -1.42 17.73
CA PHE A 229 1.23 -1.12 19.08
C PHE A 229 0.08 -0.11 19.08
N ARG A 230 -0.15 0.56 17.94
CA ARG A 230 -1.25 1.53 17.73
C ARG A 230 -2.41 0.95 16.92
N HIS A 231 -2.35 -0.32 16.50
CA HIS A 231 -3.46 -0.97 15.79
C HIS A 231 -4.71 -1.02 16.67
N ASN A 232 -5.83 -0.51 16.17
CA ASN A 232 -7.12 -0.50 16.84
C ASN A 232 -7.95 -1.74 16.48
N VAL A 233 -7.84 -2.22 15.24
CA VAL A 233 -8.63 -3.33 14.72
C VAL A 233 -7.79 -4.40 14.03
N TYR A 234 -6.75 -4.01 13.29
CA TYR A 234 -5.98 -4.97 12.50
C TYR A 234 -5.34 -6.04 13.39
N ALA A 235 -5.51 -7.31 13.02
CA ALA A 235 -5.03 -8.47 13.79
C ALA A 235 -5.52 -8.52 15.25
N ARG A 236 -6.60 -7.80 15.60
CA ARG A 236 -7.19 -7.75 16.95
C ARG A 236 -8.51 -8.50 17.08
N LYS A 237 -8.84 -9.42 16.16
CA LYS A 237 -10.06 -10.25 16.24
C LYS A 237 -10.24 -10.84 17.65
N GLY A 238 -11.43 -10.68 18.22
CA GLY A 238 -11.78 -11.20 19.55
C GLY A 238 -11.28 -10.35 20.72
N LYS A 239 -10.55 -9.26 20.46
CA LYS A 239 -10.15 -8.28 21.49
C LYS A 239 -11.20 -7.17 21.63
N ALA A 240 -11.19 -6.49 22.77
CA ALA A 240 -12.02 -5.32 23.00
C ALA A 240 -11.56 -4.14 22.12
N CYS A 241 -12.53 -3.44 21.54
CA CYS A 241 -12.37 -2.20 20.79
C CYS A 241 -11.92 -1.09 21.75
N ALA A 242 -10.88 -0.34 21.37
CA ALA A 242 -10.36 0.76 22.18
C ALA A 242 -11.35 1.94 22.37
N ARG A 243 -12.37 2.05 21.51
CA ARG A 243 -13.37 3.13 21.55
C ARG A 243 -14.60 2.78 22.38
N CYS A 244 -15.17 1.58 22.20
CA CYS A 244 -16.46 1.21 22.82
C CYS A 244 -16.41 -0.05 23.69
N GLY A 245 -15.27 -0.74 23.78
CA GLY A 245 -15.16 -2.01 24.50
C GLY A 245 -15.76 -3.23 23.80
N GLY A 246 -16.60 -3.05 22.76
CA GLY A 246 -17.17 -4.14 21.96
C GLY A 246 -16.11 -5.00 21.24
N THR A 247 -16.48 -6.19 20.81
CA THR A 247 -15.54 -7.17 20.26
C THR A 247 -15.15 -6.85 18.82
N ILE A 248 -13.85 -6.83 18.52
CA ILE A 248 -13.36 -6.71 17.13
C ILE A 248 -13.64 -7.99 16.36
N GLU A 249 -14.26 -7.84 15.20
CA GLU A 249 -14.60 -8.93 14.30
C GLU A 249 -13.63 -9.05 13.13
N LYS A 250 -13.69 -10.19 12.44
CA LYS A 250 -12.94 -10.43 11.20
C LYS A 250 -13.82 -11.13 10.18
N ILE A 251 -14.01 -10.48 9.03
CA ILE A 251 -14.69 -11.03 7.85
C ILE A 251 -13.71 -11.17 6.69
N VAL A 252 -14.17 -11.76 5.58
CA VAL A 252 -13.42 -11.79 4.31
C VAL A 252 -14.14 -10.90 3.31
N LEU A 253 -13.44 -9.88 2.80
CA LEU A 253 -13.93 -9.01 1.72
C LEU A 253 -12.90 -9.00 0.60
N GLY A 254 -13.32 -9.28 -0.64
CA GLY A 254 -12.42 -9.29 -1.80
C GLY A 254 -11.19 -10.19 -1.63
N GLN A 255 -11.37 -11.39 -1.05
CA GLN A 255 -10.28 -12.34 -0.75
C GLN A 255 -9.25 -11.83 0.29
N ARG A 256 -9.58 -10.79 1.06
CA ARG A 256 -8.74 -10.24 2.13
C ARG A 256 -9.45 -10.31 3.48
N GLY A 257 -8.73 -10.77 4.50
CA GLY A 257 -9.19 -10.70 5.88
C GLY A 257 -9.35 -9.24 6.29
N THR A 258 -10.47 -8.90 6.91
CA THR A 258 -10.88 -7.52 7.21
C THR A 258 -11.30 -7.42 8.64
N HIS A 259 -10.68 -6.53 9.39
CA HIS A 259 -10.94 -6.33 10.82
C HIS A 259 -11.69 -5.02 11.03
N PHE A 260 -12.70 -5.04 11.89
CA PHE A 260 -13.52 -3.88 12.19
C PHE A 260 -14.24 -4.08 13.54
N CYS A 261 -14.77 -3.00 14.09
CA CYS A 261 -15.65 -3.05 15.26
C CYS A 261 -17.11 -2.87 14.80
N PRO A 262 -18.01 -3.86 14.98
CA PRO A 262 -19.40 -3.77 14.51
C PRO A 262 -20.16 -2.62 15.17
N GLU A 263 -19.86 -2.30 16.43
CA GLU A 263 -20.51 -1.21 17.18
C GLU A 263 -20.04 0.18 16.71
N CYS A 264 -18.74 0.35 16.47
CA CYS A 264 -18.19 1.64 16.03
C CYS A 264 -18.34 1.87 14.51
N GLN A 265 -18.57 0.80 13.76
CA GLN A 265 -18.67 0.79 12.31
C GLN A 265 -19.91 -0.01 11.91
N PRO A 266 -21.13 0.48 12.20
CA PRO A 266 -22.35 -0.25 11.88
C PRO A 266 -22.53 -0.37 10.37
N HIS A 267 -22.91 -1.56 9.91
CA HIS A 267 -23.39 -1.74 8.54
C HIS A 267 -24.85 -1.30 8.49
N ALA A 268 -25.13 -0.16 7.86
CA ALA A 268 -26.50 0.24 7.62
C ALA A 268 -27.18 -0.86 6.79
N GLN A 269 -28.10 -1.61 7.39
CA GLN A 269 -29.10 -2.35 6.64
C GLN A 269 -30.00 -1.29 6.00
N PRO A 270 -30.40 -1.41 4.73
CA PRO A 270 -31.52 -0.61 4.25
C PRO A 270 -32.71 -0.87 5.18
N GLU A 271 -33.35 0.18 5.70
CA GLU A 271 -34.48 0.01 6.60
C GLU A 271 -35.56 -0.87 5.93
N PRO A 272 -36.06 -1.92 6.58
CA PRO A 272 -37.21 -2.65 6.09
C PRO A 272 -38.46 -1.80 6.33
N GLY A 273 -38.80 -0.91 5.38
CA GLY A 273 -40.06 -0.18 5.46
C GLY A 273 -40.12 1.16 4.72
N SER A 274 -40.12 1.15 3.39
CA SER A 274 -40.77 2.22 2.61
C SER A 274 -41.43 1.67 1.35
N ASP A 275 -42.18 0.58 1.49
CA ASP A 275 -43.15 0.20 0.46
C ASP A 275 -44.49 0.90 0.79
N ALA A 276 -44.53 2.20 0.52
CA ALA A 276 -45.75 3.01 0.57
C ALA A 276 -46.01 3.54 -0.84
N GLY A 277 -46.57 2.68 -1.69
CA GLY A 277 -46.82 3.07 -3.08
C GLY A 277 -47.73 2.18 -3.92
N ALA A 278 -48.33 1.11 -3.37
CA ALA A 278 -49.42 0.44 -4.07
C ALA A 278 -50.69 1.31 -4.00
N ARG A 279 -50.95 2.11 -5.05
CA ARG A 279 -52.31 2.51 -5.40
C ARG A 279 -52.63 2.12 -6.83
N ALA A 280 -53.48 1.11 -6.89
CA ALA A 280 -54.22 0.65 -8.05
C ALA A 280 -54.85 1.82 -8.84
N ARG A 281 -54.79 1.73 -10.17
CA ARG A 281 -55.92 2.13 -10.99
C ARG A 281 -56.30 0.99 -11.92
N LYS A 282 -57.53 0.55 -11.67
CA LYS A 282 -58.28 -0.50 -12.34
C LYS A 282 -58.41 -0.20 -13.83
N GLY A 283 -58.53 -1.30 -14.58
CA GLY A 283 -58.54 -1.35 -16.03
C GLY A 283 -59.67 -0.63 -16.74
N ARG A 284 -59.52 -0.60 -18.06
CA ARG A 284 -60.64 -0.73 -19.00
C ARG A 284 -60.10 -1.29 -20.33
N THR A 285 -60.49 -2.53 -20.60
CA THR A 285 -60.65 -3.10 -21.94
C THR A 285 -61.66 -2.26 -22.73
N THR A 286 -61.25 -1.82 -23.92
CA THR A 286 -61.84 -2.07 -25.25
C THR A 286 -60.99 -1.35 -26.27
#